data_AF-A0A2A2H1T4-F1
#
_entry.id   AF-A0A2A2H1T4-F1
#
_cell.length_a   1.000
_cell.length_b   1.000
_cell.length_c   1.000
_cell.angle_alpha   90.00
_cell.angle_beta   90.00
_cell.angle_gamma   90.00
#
_symmetry.space_group_name_H-M   'P 1'
#
loop_
_entity.id
_entity.type
_entity.pdbx_description
1 polymer ?
#
loop_
_entity_poly.entity_id
_entity_poly.type
_entity_poly.pdbx_seq_one_letter_code
_entity_poly.pdbx_strand_id
1 'polypeptide(L)'
;MSNVAYADFSNSRKLNQRDSTVSNGTKGHIAIFRSLLSSQWSLNETKLALWLRLLSKASYKPTTVNFGGREWYLGVGQLVTKFKILGGELRDSHNKPKSESQVRRLLEFFKSEGMLTFSGDRNGTVITITNYALYQNIAPEGKCGGLNPSNDEALVTVLKVNLKH
;
A
#
# COMPACT_ATOMS: atom_id res chain seq x y z
N MET A 1 -3.25 31.38 35.01
CA MET A 1 -2.26 31.34 33.91
C MET A 1 -2.11 29.88 33.51
N SER A 2 -2.37 29.55 32.25
CA SER A 2 -2.51 28.18 31.73
C SER A 2 -1.16 27.49 31.55
N ASN A 3 -0.95 26.35 32.21
CA ASN A 3 0.18 25.45 31.96
C ASN A 3 0.00 24.81 30.58
N VAL A 4 0.78 25.27 29.60
CA VAL A 4 0.94 24.59 28.32
C VAL A 4 2.17 23.70 28.44
N ALA A 5 1.98 22.40 28.48
CA ALA A 5 3.08 21.45 28.39
C ALA A 5 3.64 21.49 26.97
N TYR A 6 4.85 22.04 26.80
CA TYR A 6 5.62 21.81 25.58
C TYR A 6 6.14 20.37 25.62
N ALA A 7 5.81 19.57 24.60
CA ALA A 7 6.48 18.29 24.38
C ALA A 7 7.92 18.58 23.91
N ASP A 8 8.89 18.32 24.79
CA ASP A 8 10.32 18.37 24.47
C ASP A 8 10.74 17.08 23.76
N PHE A 9 11.04 17.16 22.47
CA PHE A 9 11.46 16.02 21.65
C PHE A 9 12.97 15.76 21.68
N SER A 10 13.74 16.47 22.52
CA SER A 10 15.20 16.39 22.50
C SER A 10 15.80 15.22 23.30
N ASN A 11 15.00 14.40 23.99
CA ASN A 11 15.51 13.37 24.89
C ASN A 11 14.98 11.95 24.64
N SER A 12 15.20 11.42 23.44
CA SER A 12 14.99 9.99 23.12
C SER A 12 16.28 9.32 22.65
N ARG A 13 17.40 9.58 23.34
CA ARG A 13 18.65 8.81 23.18
C ARG A 13 18.91 8.03 24.45
N LYS A 14 18.24 6.89 24.62
CA LYS A 14 18.63 5.71 25.43
C LYS A 14 17.47 4.71 25.51
N LEU A 15 17.24 3.99 24.42
CA LEU A 15 16.58 2.67 24.47
C LEU A 15 17.45 1.70 23.70
N ASN A 16 17.91 0.69 24.43
CA ASN A 16 18.85 -0.35 24.08
C ASN A 16 18.71 -0.90 22.64
N GLN A 17 19.86 -0.88 21.97
CA GLN A 17 20.27 -1.62 20.78
C GLN A 17 19.60 -3.01 20.66
N ARG A 18 18.63 -3.12 19.75
CA ARG A 18 18.40 -4.30 18.90
C ARG A 18 18.45 -3.75 17.50
N ASP A 19 19.43 -4.14 16.69
CA ASP A 19 19.70 -3.57 15.38
C ASP A 19 18.40 -3.40 14.56
N SER A 20 17.90 -2.17 14.51
CA SER A 20 16.68 -1.80 13.79
C SER A 20 16.94 -0.70 12.77
N THR A 21 18.21 -0.44 12.44
CA THR A 21 18.56 0.35 11.28
C THR A 21 18.21 -0.48 10.05
N VAL A 22 16.91 -0.48 9.68
CA VAL A 22 16.48 -0.94 8.37
C VAL A 22 17.28 -0.10 7.39
N SER A 23 18.24 -0.72 6.69
CA SER A 23 18.98 -0.06 5.64
C SER A 23 18.00 0.27 4.52
N ASN A 24 17.46 1.49 4.54
CA ASN A 24 16.52 1.98 3.54
C ASN A 24 17.13 2.05 2.12
N GLY A 25 18.44 1.81 1.99
CA GLY A 25 19.20 1.93 0.75
C GLY A 25 18.89 0.89 -0.33
N THR A 26 18.43 -0.32 0.02
CA THR A 26 18.29 -1.42 -0.98
C THR A 26 16.87 -1.62 -1.49
N LYS A 27 15.84 -1.12 -0.81
CA LYS A 27 14.44 -1.50 -1.06
C LYS A 27 13.54 -0.37 -1.58
N GLY A 28 14.07 0.84 -1.75
CA GLY A 28 13.32 1.99 -2.27
C GLY A 28 12.33 2.57 -1.27
N HIS A 29 11.51 3.51 -1.74
CA HIS A 29 10.44 4.15 -0.97
C HIS A 29 9.11 4.05 -1.74
N ILE A 30 8.00 4.20 -1.03
CA ILE A 30 6.65 4.24 -1.59
C ILE A 30 6.07 5.62 -1.32
N ALA A 31 5.54 6.26 -2.35
CA ALA A 31 4.78 7.49 -2.21
C ALA A 31 3.33 7.17 -1.81
N ILE A 32 2.80 7.93 -0.86
CA ILE A 32 1.41 7.83 -0.38
C ILE A 32 0.83 9.24 -0.30
N PHE A 33 -0.38 9.44 -0.81
CA PHE A 33 -1.07 10.72 -0.69
C PHE A 33 -1.56 10.95 0.73
N ARG A 34 -1.36 12.16 1.24
CA ARG A 34 -1.87 12.56 2.57
C ARG A 34 -3.39 12.53 2.64
N SER A 35 -4.07 12.75 1.51
CA SER A 35 -5.54 12.62 1.37
C SER A 35 -6.06 11.20 1.59
N LEU A 36 -5.20 10.18 1.52
CA LEU A 36 -5.60 8.83 1.91
C LEU A 36 -6.04 8.79 3.38
N LEU A 37 -5.35 9.54 4.25
CA LEU A 37 -5.61 9.57 5.69
C LEU A 37 -6.87 10.37 6.07
N SER A 38 -7.44 11.14 5.14
CA SER A 38 -8.73 11.81 5.36
C SER A 38 -9.93 10.89 5.14
N SER A 39 -9.73 9.67 4.63
CA SER A 39 -10.81 8.71 4.40
C SER A 39 -11.26 8.03 5.69
N GLN A 40 -12.56 7.83 5.87
CA GLN A 40 -13.10 7.20 7.09
C GLN A 40 -12.61 5.75 7.27
N TRP A 41 -12.39 5.03 6.17
CA TRP A 41 -11.89 3.66 6.23
C TRP A 41 -10.42 3.57 6.65
N SER A 42 -9.62 4.63 6.44
CA SER A 42 -8.21 4.65 6.84
C SER A 42 -8.00 4.64 8.35
N LEU A 43 -9.02 5.02 9.13
CA LEU A 43 -9.03 4.89 10.59
C LEU A 43 -8.99 3.42 11.04
N ASN A 44 -9.43 2.49 10.18
CA ASN A 44 -9.33 1.07 10.47
C ASN A 44 -7.90 0.58 10.21
N GLU A 45 -7.21 0.20 11.29
CA GLU A 45 -5.81 -0.28 11.26
C GLU A 45 -5.59 -1.41 10.24
N THR A 46 -6.55 -2.34 10.13
CA THR A 46 -6.39 -3.53 9.29
C THR A 46 -6.53 -3.17 7.81
N LYS A 47 -7.48 -2.27 7.48
CA LYS A 47 -7.65 -1.76 6.11
C LYS A 47 -6.41 -0.97 5.68
N LEU A 48 -5.97 -0.02 6.51
CA LEU A 48 -4.81 0.81 6.21
C LEU A 48 -3.53 -0.04 6.07
N ALA A 49 -3.30 -0.98 6.98
CA ALA A 49 -2.14 -1.87 6.93
C ALA A 49 -2.15 -2.76 5.68
N LEU A 50 -3.31 -3.29 5.29
CA LEU A 50 -3.42 -4.08 4.05
C LEU A 50 -3.11 -3.22 2.83
N TRP A 51 -3.72 -2.03 2.74
CA TRP A 51 -3.52 -1.13 1.61
C TRP A 51 -2.04 -0.75 1.44
N LEU A 52 -1.37 -0.39 2.53
CA LEU A 52 0.06 -0.07 2.51
C LEU A 52 0.92 -1.26 2.07
N ARG A 53 0.61 -2.46 2.54
CA ARG A 53 1.31 -3.69 2.13
C ARG A 53 1.13 -3.98 0.63
N LEU A 54 -0.07 -3.77 0.10
CA LEU A 54 -0.33 -3.94 -1.34
C LEU A 54 0.49 -2.97 -2.17
N LEU A 55 0.49 -1.68 -1.81
CA LEU A 55 1.31 -0.67 -2.47
C LEU A 55 2.80 -1.01 -2.41
N SER A 56 3.26 -1.52 -1.26
CA SER A 56 4.67 -1.88 -1.06
C SER A 56 5.13 -3.06 -1.91
N LYS A 57 4.22 -3.98 -2.23
CA LYS A 57 4.51 -5.25 -2.92
C LYS A 57 4.18 -5.21 -4.40
N ALA A 58 3.43 -4.21 -4.84
CA ALA A 58 3.12 -3.99 -6.24
C ALA A 58 4.40 -3.69 -7.03
N SER A 59 4.46 -4.21 -8.25
CA SER A 59 5.64 -4.00 -9.10
C SER A 59 5.68 -2.58 -9.66
N TYR A 60 6.84 -1.94 -9.59
CA TYR A 60 7.08 -0.61 -10.16
C TYR A 60 7.38 -0.64 -11.66
N LYS A 61 7.79 -1.79 -12.18
CA LYS A 61 8.09 -2.02 -13.60
C LYS A 61 7.54 -3.38 -14.05
N PRO A 62 7.25 -3.58 -15.34
CA PRO A 62 6.89 -4.90 -15.83
C PRO A 62 7.98 -5.91 -15.46
N THR A 63 7.60 -7.00 -14.79
CA THR A 63 8.57 -7.99 -14.29
C THR A 63 7.97 -9.38 -14.27
N THR A 64 8.82 -10.38 -14.50
CA THR A 64 8.44 -11.78 -14.37
C THR A 64 8.87 -12.28 -12.99
N VAL A 65 7.94 -12.82 -12.22
CA VAL A 65 8.21 -13.39 -10.90
C VAL A 65 7.84 -14.86 -10.85
N ASN A 66 8.63 -15.67 -10.16
CA ASN A 66 8.26 -17.05 -9.87
C ASN A 66 7.46 -17.08 -8.56
N PHE A 67 6.21 -17.53 -8.62
CA PHE A 67 5.34 -17.67 -7.45
C PHE A 67 4.56 -18.98 -7.51
N GLY A 68 4.72 -19.80 -6.47
CA GLY A 68 4.05 -21.10 -6.37
C GLY A 68 4.48 -22.10 -7.44
N GLY A 69 5.75 -22.04 -7.89
CA GLY A 69 6.30 -22.94 -8.90
C GLY A 69 5.86 -22.64 -10.33
N ARG A 70 5.29 -21.46 -10.58
CA ARG A 70 4.97 -20.94 -11.91
C ARG A 70 5.52 -19.54 -12.09
N GLU A 71 5.86 -19.21 -13.33
CA GLU A 71 6.22 -17.85 -13.72
C GLU A 71 4.96 -17.03 -13.96
N TRP A 72 4.95 -15.81 -13.43
CA TRP A 72 3.89 -14.83 -13.59
C TRP A 72 4.48 -13.59 -14.21
N TYR A 73 3.88 -13.15 -15.33
CA TYR A 73 4.17 -11.86 -15.91
C TYR A 73 3.33 -10.80 -15.22
N LEU A 74 3.97 -9.87 -14.52
CA LEU A 74 3.32 -8.78 -13.79
C LEU A 74 3.57 -7.45 -14.50
N GLY A 75 2.50 -6.73 -14.76
CA GLY A 75 2.55 -5.32 -15.17
C GLY A 75 2.84 -4.37 -14.00
N VAL A 76 2.96 -3.09 -14.32
CA VAL A 76 3.09 -2.02 -13.31
C VAL A 76 1.84 -1.99 -12.42
N GLY A 77 2.02 -1.91 -11.11
CA GLY A 77 0.93 -1.91 -10.13
C GLY A 77 0.31 -3.27 -9.86
N GLN A 78 0.87 -4.35 -10.43
CA GLN A 78 0.41 -5.71 -10.17
C GLN A 78 1.29 -6.43 -9.15
N LEU A 79 0.68 -7.32 -8.39
CA LEU A 79 1.36 -8.28 -7.55
C LEU A 79 0.65 -9.64 -7.58
N VAL A 80 1.42 -10.71 -7.40
CA VAL A 80 0.89 -12.06 -7.22
C VAL A 80 1.04 -12.48 -5.75
N THR A 81 -0.03 -13.01 -5.17
CA THR A 81 -0.01 -13.49 -3.79
C THR A 81 -1.12 -14.52 -3.52
N LYS A 82 -1.29 -14.93 -2.26
CA LYS A 82 -2.43 -15.74 -1.80
C LYS A 82 -3.05 -15.08 -0.58
N PHE A 83 -4.35 -15.24 -0.39
CA PHE A 83 -5.05 -14.71 0.78
C PHE A 83 -4.42 -15.18 2.09
N LYS A 84 -3.92 -16.42 2.15
CA LYS A 84 -3.19 -16.96 3.30
C LYS A 84 -1.93 -16.17 3.64
N ILE A 85 -1.15 -15.78 2.63
CA ILE A 85 0.09 -15.04 2.81
C ILE A 85 -0.23 -13.63 3.32
N LEU A 86 -1.19 -12.96 2.69
CA LEU A 86 -1.67 -11.64 3.15
C LEU A 86 -2.23 -11.71 4.58
N GLY A 87 -2.97 -12.75 4.93
CA GLY A 87 -3.51 -12.95 6.26
C GLY A 87 -2.42 -13.17 7.32
N GLY A 88 -1.34 -13.86 6.96
CA GLY A 88 -0.16 -14.03 7.84
C GLY A 88 0.62 -12.73 8.08
N GLU A 89 0.60 -11.81 7.11
CA GLU A 89 1.20 -10.48 7.19
C GLU A 89 0.36 -9.50 8.00
N LEU A 90 -0.96 -9.68 8.02
CA LEU A 90 -1.89 -8.90 8.83
C LEU A 90 -2.09 -9.59 10.18
N ARG A 91 -1.35 -9.12 11.18
CA ARG A 91 -1.46 -9.64 12.54
C ARG A 91 -2.18 -8.64 13.42
N ASP A 92 -3.08 -9.17 14.24
CA ASP A 92 -3.78 -8.40 15.25
C ASP A 92 -2.84 -8.00 16.41
N SER A 93 -3.34 -7.18 17.33
CA SER A 93 -2.66 -6.80 18.58
C SER A 93 -2.22 -8.02 19.41
N HIS A 94 -2.96 -9.13 19.29
CA HIS A 94 -2.64 -10.41 19.92
C HIS A 94 -1.74 -11.31 19.07
N ASN A 95 -1.06 -10.77 18.05
CA ASN A 95 -0.17 -11.47 17.11
C ASN A 95 -0.87 -12.59 16.30
N LYS A 96 -2.21 -12.61 16.27
CA LYS A 96 -2.99 -13.60 15.54
C LYS A 96 -3.14 -13.19 14.07
N PRO A 97 -2.85 -14.09 13.11
CA PRO A 97 -3.03 -13.78 11.69
C PRO A 97 -4.52 -13.62 11.33
N LYS A 98 -4.82 -12.76 10.36
CA LYS A 98 -6.18 -12.67 9.80
C LYS A 98 -6.45 -13.92 8.94
N SER A 99 -7.69 -14.40 9.02
CA SER A 99 -8.16 -15.54 8.20
C SER A 99 -8.31 -15.15 6.73
N GLU A 100 -8.25 -16.13 5.83
CA GLU A 100 -8.39 -15.91 4.39
C GLU A 100 -9.73 -15.26 4.01
N SER A 101 -10.81 -15.61 4.71
CA SER A 101 -12.13 -15.03 4.51
C SER A 101 -12.17 -13.55 4.90
N GLN A 102 -11.50 -13.17 5.99
CA GLN A 102 -11.37 -11.77 6.39
C GLN A 102 -10.55 -10.97 5.36
N VAL A 103 -9.43 -11.53 4.88
CA VAL A 103 -8.62 -10.88 3.84
C VAL A 103 -9.44 -10.69 2.56
N ARG A 104 -10.19 -11.71 2.14
CA ARG A 104 -11.07 -11.60 0.98
C ARG A 104 -12.10 -10.48 1.16
N ARG A 105 -12.76 -10.39 2.31
CA ARG A 105 -13.72 -9.30 2.59
C ARG A 105 -13.07 -7.92 2.51
N LEU A 106 -11.84 -7.77 2.99
CA LEU A 106 -11.09 -6.51 2.89
C LEU A 106 -10.76 -6.16 1.43
N LEU A 107 -10.37 -7.16 0.62
CA LEU A 107 -10.10 -6.95 -0.80
C LEU A 107 -11.36 -6.63 -1.60
N GLU A 108 -12.49 -7.28 -1.31
CA GLU A 108 -13.78 -6.93 -1.91
C GLU A 108 -14.21 -5.51 -1.56
N PHE A 109 -13.95 -5.04 -0.32
CA PHE A 109 -14.15 -3.64 0.04
C PHE A 109 -13.32 -2.69 -0.83
N PHE A 110 -12.02 -2.92 -0.99
CA PHE A 110 -11.20 -2.06 -1.86
C PHE A 110 -11.59 -2.14 -3.34
N LYS A 111 -12.13 -3.28 -3.76
CA LYS A 111 -12.69 -3.45 -5.09
C LYS A 111 -13.98 -2.65 -5.26
N SER A 112 -14.87 -2.62 -4.26
CA SER A 112 -16.08 -1.79 -4.31
C SER A 112 -15.78 -0.30 -4.31
N GLU A 113 -14.73 0.12 -3.62
CA GLU A 113 -14.21 1.51 -3.66
C GLU A 113 -13.46 1.84 -4.97
N GLY A 114 -13.34 0.91 -5.92
CA GLY A 114 -12.65 1.11 -7.20
C GLY A 114 -11.12 1.26 -7.09
N MET A 115 -10.54 0.95 -5.94
CA MET A 115 -9.11 1.14 -5.67
C MET A 115 -8.23 0.04 -6.26
N LEU A 116 -8.77 -1.19 -6.37
CA LEU A 116 -8.07 -2.34 -6.91
C LEU A 116 -9.01 -3.30 -7.62
N THR A 117 -8.44 -4.20 -8.41
CA THR A 117 -9.10 -5.41 -8.91
C THR A 117 -8.24 -6.62 -8.61
N PHE A 118 -8.83 -7.80 -8.54
CA PHE A 118 -8.07 -9.03 -8.36
C PHE A 118 -8.71 -10.22 -9.07
N SER A 119 -7.86 -11.10 -9.58
CA SER A 119 -8.26 -12.35 -10.23
C SER A 119 -7.53 -13.52 -9.56
N GLY A 120 -8.29 -14.54 -9.16
CA GLY A 120 -7.78 -15.71 -8.46
C GLY A 120 -7.66 -16.90 -9.39
N ASP A 121 -6.47 -17.48 -9.49
CA ASP A 121 -6.20 -18.81 -10.01
C ASP A 121 -5.87 -19.77 -8.85
N ARG A 122 -5.94 -21.08 -9.09
CA ARG A 122 -5.54 -22.13 -8.14
C ARG A 122 -4.13 -21.92 -7.60
N ASN A 123 -3.25 -21.35 -8.43
CA ASN A 123 -1.83 -21.21 -8.12
C ASN A 123 -1.48 -19.87 -7.46
N GLY A 124 -2.33 -18.84 -7.61
CA GLY A 124 -2.10 -17.51 -7.07
C GLY A 124 -3.23 -16.55 -7.41
N THR A 125 -3.27 -15.43 -6.70
CA THR A 125 -4.18 -14.32 -6.95
C THR A 125 -3.36 -13.13 -7.41
N VAL A 126 -3.67 -12.64 -8.61
CA VAL A 126 -3.09 -11.40 -9.13
C VAL A 126 -3.97 -10.25 -8.69
N ILE A 127 -3.38 -9.29 -7.96
CA ILE A 127 -4.02 -8.06 -7.53
C ILE A 127 -3.44 -6.93 -8.38
N THR A 128 -4.31 -6.15 -9.00
CA THR A 128 -3.97 -4.98 -9.82
C THR A 128 -4.46 -3.72 -9.13
N ILE A 129 -3.55 -2.81 -8.79
CA ILE A 129 -3.86 -1.53 -8.15
C ILE A 129 -4.20 -0.50 -9.24
N THR A 130 -5.37 0.10 -9.14
CA THR A 130 -5.81 1.15 -10.07
C THR A 130 -4.94 2.39 -9.89
N ASN A 131 -4.47 3.00 -10.98
CA ASN A 131 -3.68 4.25 -10.97
C ASN A 131 -2.34 4.18 -10.21
N TYR A 132 -1.75 3.00 -10.06
CA TYR A 132 -0.47 2.83 -9.35
C TYR A 132 0.67 3.69 -9.91
N ALA A 133 0.79 3.80 -11.23
CA ALA A 133 1.83 4.60 -11.87
C ALA A 133 1.74 6.08 -11.48
N LEU A 134 0.51 6.61 -11.38
CA LEU A 134 0.28 7.98 -10.91
C LEU A 134 0.64 8.11 -9.43
N TYR A 135 0.37 7.09 -8.62
CA TYR A 135 0.70 7.14 -7.20
C TYR A 135 2.20 7.18 -6.92
N GLN A 136 2.98 6.46 -7.72
CA GLN A 136 4.43 6.36 -7.55
C GLN A 136 5.20 7.34 -8.44
N ASN A 137 4.51 8.24 -9.14
CA ASN A 137 5.07 9.15 -10.14
C ASN A 137 6.02 8.44 -11.12
N ILE A 138 5.63 7.22 -11.52
CA ILE A 138 6.39 6.42 -12.49
C ILE A 138 6.07 7.02 -13.85
N ALA A 139 7.05 7.74 -14.41
CA ALA A 139 6.93 8.23 -15.77
C ALA A 139 6.73 7.02 -16.70
N PRO A 140 5.76 7.07 -17.64
CA PRO A 140 5.73 6.08 -18.71
C PRO A 140 7.07 6.14 -19.44
N GLU A 141 7.70 4.97 -19.66
CA GLU A 141 9.02 4.88 -20.27
C GLU A 141 9.04 5.73 -21.55
N GLY A 142 9.83 6.81 -21.56
CA GLY A 142 9.93 7.76 -22.67
C GLY A 142 9.68 9.24 -22.36
N LYS A 143 9.35 9.67 -21.14
CA LYS A 143 9.33 11.10 -20.78
C LYS A 143 10.09 11.41 -19.49
N CYS A 144 11.30 11.94 -19.64
CA CYS A 144 11.93 12.76 -18.62
C CYS A 144 11.18 14.10 -18.51
N GLY A 145 10.74 14.45 -17.30
CA GLY A 145 10.48 15.85 -16.94
C GLY A 145 9.01 16.25 -16.77
N GLY A 146 8.72 16.81 -15.60
CA GLY A 146 7.56 17.66 -15.35
C GLY A 146 6.48 17.03 -14.49
N LEU A 147 6.49 17.34 -13.19
CA LEU A 147 5.26 17.39 -12.41
C LEU A 147 4.30 18.36 -13.11
N ASN A 148 3.33 17.83 -13.85
CA ASN A 148 2.27 18.65 -14.43
C ASN A 148 1.19 18.87 -13.35
N PRO A 149 0.93 20.12 -12.93
CA PRO A 149 -0.06 20.43 -11.90
C PRO A 149 -1.51 20.05 -12.28
N SER A 150 -1.76 19.75 -13.57
CA SER A 150 -3.04 19.22 -14.05
C SER A 150 -3.31 17.77 -13.64
N ASN A 151 -2.27 16.97 -13.37
CA ASN A 151 -2.42 15.59 -12.91
C ASN A 151 -2.84 15.54 -11.44
N ASP A 152 -2.48 16.56 -10.65
CA ASP A 152 -2.87 16.66 -9.24
C ASP A 152 -4.38 16.93 -9.11
N GLU A 153 -4.99 17.74 -9.99
CA GLU A 153 -6.44 17.92 -10.00
C GLU A 153 -7.18 16.65 -10.46
N ALA A 154 -6.64 15.92 -11.45
CA ALA A 154 -7.22 14.65 -11.88
C ALA A 154 -7.12 13.57 -10.78
N LEU A 155 -5.98 13.50 -10.08
CA LEU A 155 -5.79 12.60 -8.95
C LEU A 155 -6.65 12.96 -7.75
N VAL A 156 -6.76 14.26 -7.44
CA VAL A 156 -7.66 14.77 -6.42
C VAL A 156 -9.11 14.51 -6.83
N THR A 157 -9.47 14.55 -8.10
CA THR A 157 -10.81 14.24 -8.59
C THR A 157 -11.11 12.75 -8.51
N VAL A 158 -10.19 11.87 -8.93
CA VAL A 158 -10.36 10.41 -8.81
C VAL A 158 -10.40 9.97 -7.34
N LEU A 159 -9.54 10.53 -6.49
CA LEU A 159 -9.59 10.29 -5.05
C LEU A 159 -10.86 10.90 -4.44
N LYS A 160 -11.32 12.08 -4.85
CA LYS A 160 -12.60 12.66 -4.39
C LYS A 160 -13.81 11.87 -4.89
N VAL A 161 -13.76 11.25 -6.06
CA VAL A 161 -14.83 10.38 -6.58
C VAL A 161 -14.87 9.07 -5.80
N ASN A 162 -13.71 8.48 -5.49
CA ASN A 162 -13.61 7.22 -4.75
C ASN A 162 -13.64 7.38 -3.21
N LEU A 163 -13.68 8.62 -2.68
CA LEU A 163 -13.79 8.91 -1.24
C LEU A 163 -15.12 9.58 -0.88
N LYS A 164 -16.05 9.71 -1.84
CA LYS A 164 -17.40 10.25 -1.64
C LYS A 164 -18.38 9.15 -1.21
N HIS A 165 -18.16 8.50 -0.07
CA HIS A 165 -19.19 7.81 0.71
C HIS A 165 -18.79 7.75 2.18
#